data_AF-A0A1R0V9H5-F1
#
_entry.id   AF-A0A1R0V9H5-F1
#
_cell.length_a   1.000
_cell.length_b   1.000
_cell.length_c   1.000
_cell.angle_alpha   90.00
_cell.angle_beta   90.00
_cell.angle_gamma   90.00
#
_symmetry.space_group_name_H-M   'P 1'
#
loop_
_entity.id
_entity.type
_entity.pdbx_description
1 polymer ?
#
loop_
_entity_poly.entity_id
_entity_poly.type
_entity_poly.pdbx_seq_one_letter_code
_entity_poly.pdbx_strand_id
1 'polypeptide(L)'
;MKYTTRAVNYGWEHWRLNRIDDGSLQWLAFTRPEARATIDRYKVWTLIPSRRIFLANWIVTEDYHRQDGAPGIWDFENIDIYEARDIALEVPQVSADDLARLLRPERALTLEQLDRHPAEKLLGTRVTNALRSRR
;
A
#
# COMPACT_ATOMS: atom_id res chain seq x y z
N MET A 1 26.22 5.61 2.73
CA MET A 1 25.35 5.34 1.56
C MET A 1 25.11 3.84 1.50
N LYS A 2 23.95 3.37 1.95
CA LYS A 2 23.56 1.97 1.78
C LYS A 2 23.00 1.85 0.37
N TYR A 3 23.70 1.11 -0.49
CA TYR A 3 23.20 0.77 -1.81
C TYR A 3 22.08 -0.25 -1.62
N THR A 4 20.83 0.22 -1.69
CA THR A 4 19.66 -0.66 -1.67
C THR A 4 19.69 -1.46 -2.96
N THR A 5 20.13 -2.71 -2.87
CA THR A 5 20.07 -3.67 -3.98
C THR A 5 18.59 -3.86 -4.32
N ARG A 6 18.14 -3.16 -5.37
CA ARG A 6 16.78 -3.23 -5.92
C ARG A 6 16.53 -4.68 -6.34
N ALA A 7 15.96 -5.48 -5.44
CA ALA A 7 15.44 -6.80 -5.80
C ALA A 7 14.52 -6.60 -7.00
N VAL A 8 14.74 -7.36 -8.08
CA VAL A 8 14.02 -7.22 -9.35
C VAL A 8 12.54 -7.37 -9.07
N ASN A 9 11.85 -6.24 -8.94
CA ASN A 9 10.42 -6.18 -8.73
C ASN A 9 9.84 -5.59 -10.00
N TYR A 10 8.88 -6.30 -10.61
CA TYR A 10 8.34 -6.10 -11.95
C TYR A 10 7.63 -4.73 -12.15
N GLY A 11 8.38 -3.63 -12.00
CA GLY A 11 7.88 -2.25 -12.01
C GLY A 11 7.12 -1.84 -10.74
N TRP A 12 7.28 -2.57 -9.62
CA TRP A 12 6.61 -2.28 -8.34
C TRP A 12 7.56 -1.66 -7.33
N GLU A 13 7.05 -0.67 -6.58
CA GLU A 13 7.73 -0.06 -5.44
C GLU A 13 6.94 -0.31 -4.16
N HIS A 14 7.65 -0.37 -3.03
CA HIS A 14 7.13 -0.78 -1.73
C HIS A 14 7.31 0.35 -0.74
N TRP A 15 6.28 0.60 0.04
CA TRP A 15 6.22 1.75 0.91
C TRP A 15 5.74 1.32 2.29
N ARG A 16 6.55 1.61 3.31
CA ARG A 16 6.08 1.69 4.69
C ARG A 16 5.43 3.06 4.87
N LEU A 17 4.19 3.08 5.33
CA LEU A 17 3.47 4.31 5.64
C LEU A 17 3.29 4.40 7.14
N ASN A 18 4.06 5.32 7.73
CA ASN A 18 3.90 5.69 9.12
C ASN A 18 3.06 6.94 9.22
N ARG A 19 2.23 7.03 10.24
CA ARG A 19 1.49 8.24 10.55
C ARG A 19 2.48 9.33 10.98
N ILE A 20 2.36 10.54 10.43
CA ILE A 20 3.30 11.63 10.75
C ILE A 20 3.17 12.11 12.21
N ASP A 21 1.96 12.03 12.78
CA ASP A 21 1.69 12.54 14.14
C ASP A 21 2.35 11.71 15.25
N ASP A 22 2.35 10.38 15.15
CA ASP A 22 2.80 9.47 16.21
C ASP A 22 3.83 8.43 15.76
N GLY A 23 4.18 8.40 14.46
CA GLY A 23 5.12 7.45 13.87
C GLY A 23 4.59 6.02 13.75
N SER A 24 3.30 5.77 14.02
CA SER A 24 2.73 4.42 13.99
C SER A 24 2.64 3.88 12.56
N LEU A 25 2.99 2.61 12.39
CA LEU A 25 2.75 1.90 11.13
C LEU A 25 1.25 1.81 10.87
N GLN A 26 0.80 2.37 9.75
CA GLN A 26 -0.59 2.33 9.33
C GLN A 26 -0.80 1.47 8.09
N TRP A 27 0.10 1.56 7.10
CA TRP A 27 -0.04 0.81 5.86
C TRP A 27 1.27 0.22 5.37
N LEU A 28 1.14 -0.95 4.74
CA LEU A 28 2.06 -1.38 3.70
C LEU A 28 1.41 -1.05 2.35
N ALA A 29 2.10 -0.31 1.51
CA ALA A 29 1.58 0.13 0.23
C ALA A 29 2.50 -0.22 -0.94
N PHE A 30 1.90 -0.31 -2.12
CA PHE A 30 2.62 -0.48 -3.39
C PHE A 30 2.20 0.56 -4.42
N THR A 31 3.15 0.98 -5.24
CA THR A 31 2.92 1.78 -6.46
C THR A 31 3.52 1.06 -7.65
N ARG A 32 3.05 1.42 -8.85
CA ARG A 32 3.54 0.85 -10.11
C ARG A 32 3.92 1.94 -11.11
N PRO A 33 5.02 2.69 -10.87
CA PRO A 33 5.38 3.86 -11.68
C PRO A 33 5.60 3.56 -13.16
N GLU A 34 5.97 2.32 -13.50
CA GLU A 34 6.21 1.86 -14.87
C GLU A 34 4.98 1.21 -15.53
N ALA A 35 3.78 1.34 -14.92
CA ALA A 35 2.56 0.79 -15.51
C ALA A 35 2.23 1.43 -16.87
N ARG A 36 1.70 0.61 -17.79
CA ARG A 36 1.28 1.08 -19.13
C ARG A 36 0.11 2.06 -19.05
N ALA A 37 -0.86 1.78 -18.18
CA ALA A 37 -2.01 2.65 -18.00
C ALA A 37 -1.64 3.82 -17.07
N THR A 38 -1.95 5.05 -17.47
CA THR A 38 -1.64 6.26 -16.68
C THR A 38 -2.22 6.19 -15.27
N ILE A 39 -3.45 5.69 -15.14
CA ILE A 39 -4.10 5.58 -13.82
C ILE A 39 -3.35 4.62 -12.89
N ASP A 40 -2.77 3.54 -13.41
CA ASP A 40 -2.04 2.57 -12.60
C ASP A 40 -0.66 3.09 -12.16
N ARG A 41 -0.09 4.08 -12.87
CA ARG A 41 1.11 4.79 -12.40
C ARG A 41 0.80 5.74 -11.25
N TYR A 42 -0.45 6.17 -11.14
CA TYR A 42 -0.93 7.11 -10.14
C TYR A 42 -1.42 6.39 -8.88
N LYS A 43 -2.04 5.22 -8.99
CA LYS A 43 -2.62 4.51 -7.84
C LYS A 43 -1.58 4.11 -6.79
N VAL A 44 -2.01 4.18 -5.54
CA VAL A 44 -1.39 3.51 -4.41
C VAL A 44 -2.32 2.40 -3.92
N TRP A 45 -1.84 1.16 -3.86
CA TRP A 45 -2.59 0.04 -3.32
C TRP A 45 -2.09 -0.30 -1.91
N THR A 46 -2.98 -0.44 -0.94
CA THR A 46 -2.61 -0.76 0.45
C THR A 46 -3.09 -2.14 0.89
N LEU A 47 -2.31 -2.80 1.75
CA LEU A 47 -2.64 -4.11 2.29
C LEU A 47 -3.92 -4.06 3.14
N ILE A 48 -4.84 -4.99 2.88
CA ILE A 48 -5.97 -5.34 3.74
C ILE A 48 -5.68 -6.72 4.34
N PRO A 49 -5.09 -6.81 5.55
CA PRO A 49 -4.53 -8.07 6.06
C PRO A 49 -5.56 -9.20 6.16
N SER A 50 -6.74 -8.92 6.75
CA SER A 50 -7.84 -9.89 6.90
C SER A 50 -8.34 -10.49 5.58
N ARG A 51 -8.20 -9.75 4.48
CA ARG A 51 -8.62 -10.18 3.13
C ARG A 51 -7.47 -10.71 2.28
N ARG A 52 -6.21 -10.53 2.70
CA ARG A 52 -4.99 -10.91 1.96
C ARG A 52 -4.96 -10.33 0.54
N ILE A 53 -5.40 -9.08 0.41
CA ILE A 53 -5.39 -8.32 -0.84
C ILE A 53 -4.74 -6.96 -0.61
N PHE A 54 -4.20 -6.40 -1.67
CA PHE A 54 -3.93 -4.98 -1.80
C PHE A 54 -5.11 -4.35 -2.53
N LEU A 55 -5.71 -3.32 -1.95
CA LEU A 55 -6.84 -2.59 -2.51
C LEU A 55 -6.36 -1.19 -2.91
N ALA A 56 -6.79 -0.70 -4.07
CA ALA A 56 -6.51 0.68 -4.47
C ALA A 56 -7.12 1.62 -3.42
N ASN A 57 -6.28 2.45 -2.80
CA ASN A 57 -6.65 3.27 -1.67
C ASN A 57 -6.67 4.73 -2.10
N TRP A 58 -7.86 5.27 -2.33
CA TRP A 58 -8.02 6.63 -2.86
C TRP A 58 -7.52 7.71 -1.89
N ILE A 59 -7.61 7.47 -0.58
CA ILE A 59 -7.16 8.40 0.46
C ILE A 59 -5.62 8.46 0.46
N VAL A 60 -4.97 7.30 0.45
CA VAL A 60 -3.50 7.21 0.39
C VAL A 60 -2.98 7.68 -0.96
N THR A 61 -3.71 7.43 -2.05
CA THR A 61 -3.38 7.94 -3.37
C THR A 61 -3.42 9.48 -3.40
N GLU A 62 -4.46 10.09 -2.83
CA GLU A 62 -4.55 11.55 -2.71
C GLU A 62 -3.38 12.12 -1.89
N ASP A 63 -3.05 11.50 -0.76
CA ASP A 63 -1.96 11.96 0.11
C ASP A 63 -0.59 11.83 -0.55
N TYR A 64 -0.33 10.70 -1.24
CA TYR A 64 0.92 10.45 -1.97
C TYR A 64 1.17 11.47 -3.09
N HIS A 65 0.10 11.98 -3.71
CA HIS A 65 0.17 12.94 -4.82
C HIS A 65 -0.13 14.38 -4.42
N ARG A 66 -0.15 14.69 -3.13
CA ARG A 66 -0.35 16.07 -2.69
C ARG A 66 0.81 16.93 -3.21
N GLN A 67 0.48 17.79 -4.17
CA GLN A 67 1.34 18.88 -4.63
C GLN A 67 0.99 20.08 -3.74
N ASP A 68 2.01 20.76 -3.21
CA ASP A 68 1.91 22.03 -2.45
C ASP A 68 1.79 21.93 -0.91
N GLY A 69 2.94 21.63 -0.28
CA GLY A 69 3.43 22.38 0.90
C GLY A 69 2.83 22.11 2.28
N ALA A 70 1.67 21.45 2.39
CA ALA A 70 1.15 20.96 3.67
C ALA A 70 1.65 19.54 3.95
N PRO A 71 2.10 19.21 5.18
CA PRO A 71 2.49 17.84 5.50
C PRO A 71 1.32 16.91 5.22
N GLY A 72 1.62 15.78 4.58
CA GLY A 72 0.68 14.70 4.35
C GLY A 72 0.14 14.12 5.66
N ILE A 73 -0.62 13.06 5.53
CA ILE A 73 -1.05 12.24 6.66
C ILE A 73 0.02 11.19 6.99
N TRP A 74 0.66 10.64 5.95
CA TRP A 74 1.65 9.58 6.06
C TRP A 74 3.02 10.01 5.58
N ASP A 75 4.04 9.52 6.26
CA ASP A 75 5.42 9.51 5.78
C ASP A 75 5.62 8.25 4.93
N PHE A 76 6.14 8.43 3.71
CA PHE A 76 6.30 7.36 2.73
C PHE A 76 7.77 6.94 2.67
N GLU A 77 8.11 5.86 3.36
CA GLU A 77 9.45 5.29 3.32
C GLU A 77 9.52 4.18 2.26
N ASN A 78 10.37 4.35 1.24
CA ASN A 78 10.60 3.33 0.23
C ASN A 78 11.45 2.19 0.81
N ILE A 79 10.89 0.98 0.79
CA ILE A 79 11.50 -0.20 1.39
C ILE A 79 11.74 -1.28 0.32
N ASP A 80 12.59 -2.26 0.65
CA ASP A 80 12.77 -3.43 -0.21
C ASP A 80 11.69 -4.50 0.03
N ILE A 81 11.69 -5.53 -0.82
CA ILE A 81 10.69 -6.61 -0.74
C ILE A 81 10.84 -7.48 0.51
N TYR A 82 12.03 -7.61 1.09
CA TYR A 82 12.24 -8.41 2.29
C TYR A 82 11.61 -7.69 3.48
N GLU A 83 11.90 -6.40 3.63
CA GLU A 83 11.28 -5.57 4.66
C GLU A 83 9.77 -5.48 4.48
N ALA A 84 9.27 -5.34 3.24
CA ALA A 84 7.83 -5.34 2.96
C ALA A 84 7.14 -6.63 3.44
N ARG A 85 7.81 -7.79 3.31
CA ARG A 85 7.28 -9.08 3.77
C ARG A 85 7.19 -9.15 5.29
N ASP A 86 8.15 -8.56 6.00
CA ASP A 86 8.17 -8.52 7.46
C ASP A 86 7.08 -7.58 7.98
N ILE A 87 7.04 -6.34 7.47
CA ILE A 87 6.05 -5.32 7.83
C ILE A 87 4.62 -5.78 7.56
N ALA A 88 4.38 -6.57 6.50
CA ALA A 88 3.04 -7.06 6.17
C ALA A 88 2.34 -7.74 7.37
N LEU A 89 3.11 -8.38 8.26
CA LEU A 89 2.58 -9.05 9.44
C LEU A 89 2.29 -8.09 10.60
N GLU A 90 2.86 -6.90 10.58
CA GLU A 90 2.73 -5.85 11.59
C GLU A 90 1.63 -4.84 11.25
N VAL A 91 1.32 -4.64 9.96
CA VAL A 91 0.26 -3.70 9.51
C VAL A 91 -1.03 -3.92 10.29
N PRO A 92 -1.64 -2.88 10.88
CA PRO A 92 -2.87 -3.03 11.65
C PRO A 92 -4.03 -3.59 10.81
N GLN A 93 -5.02 -4.20 11.47
CA GLN A 93 -6.24 -4.61 10.78
C GLN A 93 -7.04 -3.37 10.38
N VAL A 94 -7.59 -3.39 9.18
CA VAL A 94 -8.49 -2.32 8.71
C VAL A 94 -9.88 -2.55 9.28
N SER A 95 -10.44 -1.55 9.94
CA SER A 95 -11.79 -1.62 10.50
C SER A 95 -12.85 -1.76 9.39
N ALA A 96 -14.05 -2.22 9.75
CA ALA A 96 -15.15 -2.33 8.79
C ALA A 96 -15.56 -0.96 8.22
N ASP A 97 -15.55 0.07 9.07
CA ASP A 97 -15.91 1.44 8.71
C ASP A 97 -14.87 2.07 7.78
N ASP A 98 -13.59 1.90 8.10
CA ASP A 98 -12.50 2.37 7.22
C ASP A 98 -12.55 1.67 5.88
N LEU A 99 -12.80 0.35 5.87
CA LEU A 99 -12.91 -0.40 4.64
C LEU A 99 -14.13 0.02 3.81
N ALA A 100 -15.26 0.34 4.45
CA ALA A 100 -16.43 0.88 3.77
C ALA A 100 -16.13 2.24 3.15
N ARG A 101 -15.32 3.08 3.82
CA ARG A 101 -14.84 4.37 3.29
C ARG A 101 -13.89 4.20 2.11
N LEU A 102 -12.98 3.23 2.16
CA LEU A 102 -12.08 2.93 1.03
C LEU A 102 -12.84 2.49 -0.22
N LEU A 103 -13.99 1.84 -0.06
CA LEU A 103 -14.84 1.36 -1.17
C LEU A 103 -15.77 2.44 -1.74
N ARG A 104 -15.73 3.66 -1.21
CA ARG A 104 -16.54 4.80 -1.65
C ARG A 104 -15.61 5.97 -1.97
N PRO A 105 -14.99 5.99 -3.16
CA PRO A 105 -14.00 7.00 -3.47
C PRO A 105 -14.68 8.36 -3.65
N GLU A 106 -14.20 9.36 -2.92
CA GLU A 106 -14.72 10.72 -2.99
C GLU A 106 -13.85 11.59 -3.92
N ARG A 107 -12.56 11.23 -4.06
CA ARG A 107 -11.53 11.94 -4.85
C ARG A 107 -10.49 10.94 -5.35
N ALA A 108 -9.54 11.42 -6.18
CA ALA A 108 -8.38 10.71 -6.75
C ALA A 108 -8.67 9.51 -7.66
N LEU A 109 -9.66 8.68 -7.34
CA LEU A 109 -10.07 7.48 -8.07
C LEU A 109 -11.58 7.48 -8.31
N THR A 110 -12.02 6.76 -9.35
CA THR A 110 -13.43 6.40 -9.55
C THR A 110 -13.71 5.00 -9.00
N LEU A 111 -14.99 4.63 -8.85
CA LEU A 111 -15.37 3.29 -8.40
C LEU A 111 -14.79 2.17 -9.30
N GLU A 112 -14.75 2.40 -10.62
CA GLU A 112 -14.17 1.45 -11.60
C GLU A 112 -12.65 1.31 -11.48
N GLN A 113 -11.99 2.31 -10.88
CA GLN A 113 -10.55 2.30 -10.65
C GLN A 113 -10.18 1.65 -9.30
N LEU A 114 -11.15 1.27 -8.47
CA LEU A 114 -10.92 0.53 -7.22
C LEU A 114 -10.66 -0.96 -7.48
N ASP A 115 -9.50 -1.24 -8.07
CA ASP A 115 -9.04 -2.60 -8.30
C ASP A 115 -8.23 -3.16 -7.12
N ARG A 116 -7.93 -4.46 -7.22
CA ARG A 116 -7.24 -5.20 -6.17
C ARG A 116 -6.22 -6.17 -6.73
N HIS A 117 -5.18 -6.40 -5.94
CA HIS A 117 -4.16 -7.41 -6.22
C HIS A 117 -4.08 -8.43 -5.08
N PRO A 118 -3.96 -9.73 -5.37
CA PRO A 118 -3.71 -10.73 -4.33
C PRO A 118 -2.38 -10.43 -3.62
N ALA A 119 -2.36 -10.50 -2.29
CA ALA A 119 -1.11 -10.36 -1.52
C ALA A 119 -0.09 -11.43 -1.92
N GLU A 120 -0.54 -12.63 -2.28
CA GLU A 120 0.32 -13.71 -2.76
C GLU A 120 1.14 -13.32 -3.99
N LYS A 121 0.58 -12.53 -4.90
CA LYS A 121 1.27 -12.07 -6.10
C LYS A 121 2.44 -11.13 -5.76
N LEU A 122 2.28 -10.29 -4.74
CA LEU A 122 3.20 -9.20 -4.44
C LEU A 122 4.18 -9.55 -3.31
N LEU A 123 3.72 -10.33 -2.32
CA LEU A 123 4.51 -10.72 -1.14
C LEU A 123 4.94 -12.18 -1.17
N GLY A 124 4.27 -13.02 -1.96
CA GLY A 124 4.49 -14.47 -2.04
C GLY A 124 3.59 -15.29 -1.11
N THR A 125 3.56 -16.59 -1.37
CA THR A 125 2.70 -17.57 -0.67
C THR A 125 3.01 -17.66 0.83
N ARG A 126 4.29 -17.60 1.22
CA ARG A 126 4.71 -17.69 2.64
C ARG A 126 4.06 -16.62 3.50
N VAL A 127 4.15 -15.36 3.08
CA VAL A 127 3.54 -14.23 3.83
C VAL A 127 2.03 -14.32 3.81
N THR A 128 1.44 -14.72 2.68
CA THR A 128 -0.02 -14.89 2.57
C THR A 128 -0.55 -15.96 3.54
N ASN A 129 0.20 -17.04 3.74
CA ASN A 129 -0.14 -18.07 4.73
C ASN A 129 0.02 -17.54 6.17
N ALA A 130 1.07 -16.78 6.47
CA ALA A 130 1.22 -16.15 7.78
C ALA A 130 0.09 -15.16 8.09
N LEU A 131 -0.33 -14.33 7.11
CA LEU A 131 -1.49 -13.44 7.23
C LEU A 131 -2.79 -14.19 7.49
N ARG A 132 -2.96 -15.40 6.93
CA ARG A 132 -4.13 -16.24 7.17
C ARG A 132 -4.21 -16.68 8.63
N SER A 133 -3.08 -16.97 9.26
CA SER A 133 -2.99 -17.42 10.65
C SER A 133 -3.18 -16.30 11.68
N ARG A 134 -3.21 -15.04 11.25
CA ARG A 134 -3.43 -13.85 12.11
C ARG A 134 -4.92 -13.56 12.39
N ARG A 135 -5.81 -14.43 11.93
CA ARG A 135 -7.25 -14.17 11.87
C ARG A 135 -7.97 -14.54 13.15
#